data_AF-A0A2G9UIB6-F1
#
_entry.id   AF-A0A2G9UIB6-F1
#
_cell.length_a   1.000
_cell.length_b   1.000
_cell.length_c   1.000
_cell.angle_alpha   90.00
_cell.angle_beta   90.00
_cell.angle_gamma   90.00
#
_symmetry.space_group_name_H-M   'P 1'
#
loop_
_entity.id
_entity.type
_entity.pdbx_description
1 polymer ?
#
loop_
_entity_poly.entity_id
_entity_poly.type
_entity_poly.pdbx_seq_one_letter_code
_entity_poly.pdbx_strand_id
1 'polypeptide(L)'
;MELITTDDFEWLSHLINVYQMDQNESVRLEGLCCISSLVDACHSLIPFLLNSRLPEVLALEFQTVDTTLTELHHIAIKLLTKIYSTDRPPPLNHFEFFDWNFFMKIIGHLKEHPSEILDYMVNFSYLIPEGIDNAVVLALESNPCPLLGQLLVKVVNEEISDRRLKFFIDIVEHGALYKELFYENDLDVLSHVVARELGNSEVVQIRSRCMECIARLAEIGHCDRMVREAVENFDLDEELRSRTLAVINRHLP
;
A
#
# COMPACT_ATOMS: atom_id res chain seq x y z
N MET A 1 -15.25 -20.15 17.87
CA MET A 1 -14.77 -18.77 18.07
C MET A 1 -14.39 -18.50 19.52
N GLU A 2 -15.14 -18.96 20.53
CA GLU A 2 -14.80 -18.74 21.94
C GLU A 2 -13.37 -19.14 22.33
N LEU A 3 -12.83 -20.26 21.82
CA LEU A 3 -11.47 -20.71 22.13
C LEU A 3 -10.38 -19.70 21.69
N ILE A 4 -10.58 -19.03 20.55
CA ILE A 4 -9.59 -18.11 19.95
C ILE A 4 -9.49 -16.84 20.79
N THR A 5 -10.61 -16.37 21.33
CA THR A 5 -10.71 -15.14 22.13
C THR A 5 -10.43 -15.34 23.62
N THR A 6 -10.05 -16.55 24.05
CA THR A 6 -9.74 -16.85 25.45
C THR A 6 -8.47 -16.11 25.89
N ASP A 7 -8.46 -15.64 27.14
CA ASP A 7 -7.31 -15.03 27.82
C ASP A 7 -6.64 -13.88 27.04
N ASP A 8 -7.44 -13.03 26.39
CA ASP A 8 -6.96 -11.87 25.61
C ASP A 8 -5.84 -12.23 24.61
N PHE A 9 -5.90 -13.42 24.01
CA PHE A 9 -4.95 -13.95 23.05
C PHE A 9 -3.54 -14.24 23.61
N GLU A 10 -3.38 -14.42 24.93
CA GLU A 10 -2.07 -14.75 25.54
C GLU A 10 -1.42 -16.00 24.92
N TRP A 11 -2.22 -17.01 24.56
CA TRP A 11 -1.74 -18.20 23.85
C TRP A 11 -1.09 -17.88 22.50
N LEU A 12 -1.53 -16.81 21.82
CA LEU A 12 -0.96 -16.38 20.55
C LEU A 12 0.41 -15.71 20.75
N SER A 13 0.61 -14.99 21.86
CA SER A 13 1.94 -14.52 22.26
C SER A 13 2.93 -15.68 22.44
N HIS A 14 2.48 -16.77 23.05
CA HIS A 14 3.32 -17.97 23.19
C HIS A 14 3.68 -18.59 21.84
N LEU A 15 2.73 -18.65 20.90
CA LEU A 15 3.00 -19.13 19.55
C LEU A 15 3.99 -18.24 18.78
N ILE A 16 3.88 -16.91 18.92
CA ILE A 16 4.83 -15.95 18.35
C ILE A 16 6.24 -16.17 18.94
N ASN A 17 6.33 -16.42 20.25
CA ASN A 17 7.62 -16.71 20.90
C ASN A 17 8.24 -18.01 20.38
N VAL A 18 7.44 -19.06 20.16
CA VAL A 18 7.93 -20.30 19.54
C VAL A 18 8.46 -20.02 18.14
N TYR A 19 7.72 -19.28 17.31
CA TYR A 19 8.15 -18.90 15.97
C TYR A 19 9.47 -18.10 15.97
N GLN A 20 9.64 -17.19 16.93
CA GLN A 20 10.85 -16.37 17.06
C GLN A 20 12.07 -17.16 17.53
N MET A 21 11.90 -18.05 18.49
CA MET A 21 13.02 -18.70 19.18
C MET A 21 13.49 -20.00 18.52
N ASP A 22 12.58 -20.71 17.84
CA ASP A 22 12.91 -22.00 17.23
C ASP A 22 13.90 -21.82 16.07
N GLN A 23 14.91 -22.68 16.00
CA GLN A 23 15.93 -22.65 14.94
C GLN A 23 15.56 -23.55 13.76
N ASN A 24 14.51 -24.37 13.89
CA ASN A 24 14.05 -25.28 12.86
C ASN A 24 13.05 -24.58 11.94
N GLU A 25 13.46 -24.29 10.69
CA GLU A 25 12.63 -23.61 9.69
C GLU A 25 11.28 -24.30 9.48
N SER A 26 11.19 -25.64 9.54
CA SER A 26 9.92 -26.34 9.39
C SER A 26 8.95 -26.07 10.54
N VAL A 27 9.45 -25.97 11.78
CA VAL A 27 8.60 -25.62 12.95
C VAL A 27 8.13 -24.17 12.83
N ARG A 28 9.02 -23.27 12.41
CA ARG A 28 8.69 -21.86 12.20
C ARG A 28 7.67 -21.68 11.09
N LEU A 29 7.83 -22.42 9.98
CA LEU A 29 6.89 -22.42 8.87
C LEU A 29 5.49 -22.85 9.33
N GLU A 30 5.37 -23.99 10.01
CA GLU A 30 4.10 -24.47 10.54
C GLU A 30 3.48 -23.51 11.56
N GLY A 31 4.32 -22.92 12.43
CA GLY A 31 3.88 -21.87 13.36
C GLY A 31 3.29 -20.66 12.63
N LEU A 32 3.95 -20.19 11.58
CA LEU A 32 3.49 -19.06 10.78
C LEU A 32 2.25 -19.39 9.93
N CYS A 33 2.17 -20.59 9.36
CA CYS A 33 0.98 -21.13 8.70
C CYS A 33 -0.23 -21.13 9.64
N CYS A 34 -0.02 -21.58 10.88
CA CYS A 34 -1.04 -21.58 11.92
C CYS A 34 -1.53 -20.16 12.21
N ILE A 35 -0.61 -19.21 12.46
CA ILE A 35 -0.98 -17.80 12.72
C ILE A 35 -1.73 -17.21 11.52
N SER A 36 -1.27 -17.42 10.29
CA SER A 36 -1.97 -16.92 9.09
C SER A 36 -3.39 -17.47 8.99
N SER A 37 -3.55 -18.78 9.20
CA SER A 37 -4.86 -19.44 9.16
C SER A 37 -5.80 -18.92 10.25
N LEU A 38 -5.26 -18.61 11.43
CA LEU A 38 -6.02 -18.01 12.52
C LEU A 38 -6.50 -16.59 12.18
N VAL A 39 -5.67 -15.78 11.53
CA VAL A 39 -6.07 -14.44 11.06
C VAL A 39 -7.17 -14.54 10.01
N ASP A 40 -7.07 -15.49 9.08
CA ASP A 40 -8.11 -15.74 8.07
C ASP A 40 -9.44 -16.12 8.72
N ALA A 41 -9.40 -16.95 9.76
CA ALA A 41 -10.59 -17.34 10.52
C ALA A 41 -11.11 -16.25 11.46
N CYS A 42 -10.26 -15.33 11.91
CA CYS A 42 -10.57 -14.38 12.98
C CYS A 42 -9.84 -13.03 12.78
N HIS A 43 -10.44 -12.17 11.96
CA HIS A 43 -9.89 -10.84 11.65
C HIS A 43 -9.75 -9.93 12.88
N SER A 44 -10.48 -10.19 13.97
CA SER A 44 -10.32 -9.46 15.24
C SER A 44 -8.96 -9.70 15.91
N LEU A 45 -8.14 -10.64 15.41
CA LEU A 45 -6.75 -10.81 15.83
C LEU A 45 -5.82 -9.72 15.28
N ILE A 46 -6.18 -9.04 14.18
CA ILE A 46 -5.32 -8.05 13.53
C ILE A 46 -4.85 -6.96 14.51
N PRO A 47 -5.72 -6.32 15.32
CA PRO A 47 -5.26 -5.34 16.30
C PRO A 47 -4.30 -5.89 17.34
N PHE A 48 -4.49 -7.14 17.78
CA PHE A 48 -3.56 -7.78 18.70
C PHE A 48 -2.20 -8.02 18.02
N LEU A 49 -2.19 -8.59 16.82
CA LEU A 49 -0.97 -8.86 16.07
C LEU A 49 -0.21 -7.58 15.71
N LEU A 50 -0.92 -6.52 15.33
CA LEU A 50 -0.37 -5.20 15.06
C LEU A 50 0.38 -4.62 16.27
N ASN A 51 -0.07 -4.90 17.49
CA ASN A 51 0.56 -4.42 18.72
C ASN A 51 1.49 -5.47 19.37
N SER A 52 1.63 -6.64 18.76
CA SER A 52 2.53 -7.69 19.22
C SER A 52 3.94 -7.49 18.66
N ARG A 53 4.87 -8.36 19.05
CA ARG A 53 6.22 -8.40 18.46
C ARG A 53 6.27 -9.06 17.08
N LEU A 54 5.17 -9.67 16.61
CA LEU A 54 5.19 -10.43 15.37
C LEU A 54 5.67 -9.59 14.16
N PRO A 55 5.19 -8.34 13.93
CA PRO A 55 5.67 -7.54 12.80
C PRO A 55 7.19 -7.32 12.83
N GLU A 56 7.76 -6.98 13.99
CA GLU A 56 9.21 -6.87 14.19
C GLU A 56 9.92 -8.19 13.82
N VAL A 57 9.46 -9.31 14.38
CA VAL A 57 10.08 -10.62 14.10
C VAL A 57 10.00 -10.97 12.62
N LEU A 58 8.86 -10.71 11.96
CA LEU A 58 8.72 -10.95 10.52
C LEU A 58 9.63 -10.03 9.71
N ALA A 59 9.82 -8.76 10.09
CA ALA A 59 10.74 -7.86 9.39
C ALA A 59 12.18 -8.37 9.44
N LEU A 60 12.60 -8.91 10.60
CA LEU A 60 13.95 -9.45 10.79
C LEU A 60 14.24 -10.66 9.90
N GLU A 61 13.23 -11.43 9.49
CA GLU A 61 13.41 -12.54 8.53
C GLU A 61 14.01 -12.08 7.20
N PHE A 62 13.67 -10.87 6.75
CA PHE A 62 14.12 -10.35 5.47
C PHE A 62 15.53 -9.74 5.54
N GLN A 63 16.12 -9.59 6.73
CA GLN A 63 17.46 -9.03 6.86
C GLN A 63 18.55 -9.90 6.23
N THR A 64 18.36 -11.22 6.22
CA THR A 64 19.34 -12.17 5.65
C THR A 64 19.05 -12.58 4.20
N VAL A 65 17.96 -12.07 3.60
CA VAL A 65 17.59 -12.42 2.23
C VAL A 65 18.30 -11.50 1.25
N ASP A 66 19.05 -12.12 0.33
CA ASP A 66 19.73 -11.43 -0.78
C ASP A 66 19.28 -11.91 -2.17
N THR A 67 18.63 -13.08 -2.30
CA THR A 67 18.42 -13.70 -3.63
C THR A 67 17.05 -14.32 -3.87
N THR A 68 16.53 -15.12 -2.96
CA THR A 68 15.24 -15.81 -3.16
C THR A 68 14.44 -15.87 -1.87
N LEU A 69 13.17 -15.51 -1.95
CA LEU A 69 12.20 -15.69 -0.88
C LEU A 69 11.86 -17.18 -0.71
N THR A 70 11.93 -17.66 0.53
CA THR A 70 11.45 -18.99 0.90
C THR A 70 9.94 -18.98 1.12
N GLU A 71 9.32 -20.16 1.25
CA GLU A 71 7.90 -20.27 1.58
C GLU A 71 7.53 -19.51 2.86
N LEU A 72 8.41 -19.55 3.87
CA LEU A 72 8.24 -18.81 5.11
C LEU A 72 8.13 -17.30 4.86
N HIS A 73 8.96 -16.75 3.97
CA HIS A 73 8.91 -15.33 3.60
C HIS A 73 7.61 -14.98 2.88
N HIS A 74 7.10 -15.85 2.01
CA HIS A 74 5.83 -15.60 1.32
C HIS A 74 4.65 -15.52 2.30
N ILE A 75 4.61 -16.42 3.29
CA ILE A 75 3.58 -16.40 4.32
C ILE A 75 3.76 -15.16 5.20
N ALA A 76 5.00 -14.76 5.50
CA ALA A 76 5.30 -13.54 6.25
C ALA A 76 4.76 -12.29 5.52
N ILE A 77 5.03 -12.13 4.22
CA ILE A 77 4.48 -11.01 3.42
C ILE A 77 2.96 -11.03 3.47
N LYS A 78 2.32 -12.18 3.19
CA LYS A 78 0.86 -12.31 3.23
C LYS A 78 0.28 -11.91 4.58
N LEU A 79 0.94 -12.29 5.66
CA LEU A 79 0.50 -11.95 7.00
C LEU A 79 0.70 -10.47 7.31
N LEU A 80 1.83 -9.87 6.91
CA LEU A 80 2.07 -8.43 7.01
C LEU A 80 1.02 -7.64 6.22
N THR A 81 0.70 -8.05 4.98
CA THR A 81 -0.37 -7.44 4.17
C THR A 81 -1.69 -7.39 4.92
N LYS A 82 -2.06 -8.48 5.62
CA LYS A 82 -3.28 -8.56 6.44
C LYS A 82 -3.19 -7.73 7.71
N ILE A 83 -2.04 -7.72 8.39
CA ILE A 83 -1.85 -6.93 9.62
C ILE A 83 -1.99 -5.44 9.32
N TYR A 84 -1.43 -4.96 8.20
CA TYR A 84 -1.42 -3.55 7.83
C TYR A 84 -2.63 -3.11 6.98
N SER A 85 -3.57 -4.01 6.65
CA SER A 85 -4.80 -3.63 5.94
C SER A 85 -5.82 -2.89 6.83
N THR A 86 -5.57 -2.81 8.14
CA THR A 86 -6.40 -2.09 9.12
C THR A 86 -6.23 -0.58 9.03
N ASP A 87 -7.22 0.20 9.47
CA ASP A 87 -7.12 1.67 9.60
C ASP A 87 -6.56 2.13 10.96
N ARG A 88 -5.96 1.21 11.73
CA ARG A 88 -5.37 1.52 13.04
C ARG A 88 -3.90 1.89 12.86
N PRO A 89 -3.43 2.98 13.47
CA PRO A 89 -2.01 3.33 13.38
C PRO A 89 -1.15 2.25 14.05
N PRO A 90 -0.07 1.80 13.39
CA PRO A 90 0.89 0.90 14.02
C PRO A 90 1.68 1.62 15.13
N PRO A 91 2.25 0.89 16.10
CA PRO A 91 3.28 1.40 16.99
C PRO A 91 4.43 2.08 16.21
N LEU A 92 4.90 3.24 16.68
CA LEU A 92 5.90 4.04 15.96
C LEU A 92 7.23 3.30 15.71
N ASN A 93 7.61 2.39 16.61
CA ASN A 93 8.82 1.58 16.44
C ASN A 93 8.75 0.64 15.23
N HIS A 94 7.57 0.38 14.65
CA HIS A 94 7.47 -0.40 13.41
C HIS A 94 8.25 0.27 12.28
N PHE A 95 8.25 1.61 12.20
CA PHE A 95 8.96 2.34 11.15
C PHE A 95 10.49 2.24 11.27
N GLU A 96 11.03 1.74 12.39
CA GLU A 96 12.45 1.42 12.54
C GLU A 96 12.83 0.09 11.87
N PHE A 97 11.88 -0.86 11.78
CA PHE A 97 12.11 -2.19 11.20
C PHE A 97 11.69 -2.27 9.73
N PHE A 98 10.62 -1.56 9.37
CA PHE A 98 10.09 -1.47 8.01
C PHE A 98 10.65 -0.23 7.33
N ASP A 99 11.97 -0.17 7.24
CA ASP A 99 12.72 0.93 6.66
C ASP A 99 12.83 0.81 5.12
N TRP A 100 13.51 1.77 4.51
CA TRP A 100 13.74 1.78 3.06
C TRP A 100 14.54 0.55 2.57
N ASN A 101 15.46 0.00 3.39
CA ASN A 101 16.24 -1.20 3.01
C ASN A 101 15.33 -2.42 2.92
N PHE A 102 14.44 -2.59 3.88
CA PHE A 102 13.45 -3.65 3.88
C PHE A 102 12.58 -3.60 2.62
N PHE A 103 12.06 -2.43 2.25
CA PHE A 103 11.24 -2.29 1.04
C PHE A 103 12.04 -2.48 -0.25
N MET A 104 13.29 -2.04 -0.34
CA MET A 104 14.14 -2.33 -1.51
C MET A 104 14.28 -3.83 -1.76
N LYS A 105 14.46 -4.63 -0.70
CA LYS A 105 14.55 -6.09 -0.82
C LYS A 105 13.25 -6.70 -1.33
N ILE A 106 12.12 -6.26 -0.78
CA ILE A 106 10.81 -6.77 -1.20
C ILE A 106 10.50 -6.36 -2.64
N ILE A 107 10.80 -5.13 -3.05
CA ILE A 107 10.63 -4.67 -4.44
C ILE A 107 11.42 -5.54 -5.42
N GLY A 108 12.61 -6.02 -5.03
CA GLY A 108 13.41 -6.97 -5.80
C GLY A 108 12.68 -8.28 -6.15
N HIS A 109 11.61 -8.62 -5.43
CA HIS A 109 10.79 -9.81 -5.61
C HIS A 109 9.37 -9.53 -6.16
N LEU A 110 9.11 -8.29 -6.59
CA LEU A 110 7.78 -7.88 -7.08
C LEU A 110 7.32 -8.72 -8.27
N LYS A 111 8.24 -9.19 -9.11
CA LYS A 111 7.89 -9.97 -10.30
C LYS A 111 7.32 -11.35 -9.94
N GLU A 112 7.83 -11.97 -8.89
CA GLU A 112 7.41 -13.28 -8.42
C GLU A 112 6.10 -13.21 -7.63
N HIS A 113 5.90 -12.13 -6.87
CA HIS A 113 4.73 -11.95 -5.98
C HIS A 113 4.06 -10.58 -6.14
N PRO A 114 3.51 -10.27 -7.33
CA PRO A 114 3.10 -8.92 -7.69
C PRO A 114 1.96 -8.37 -6.82
N SER A 115 0.96 -9.20 -6.50
CA SER A 115 -0.24 -8.75 -5.79
C SER A 115 0.04 -8.56 -4.30
N GLU A 116 0.64 -9.56 -3.65
CA GLU A 116 0.94 -9.52 -2.21
C GLU A 116 1.89 -8.38 -1.84
N ILE A 117 2.92 -8.15 -2.65
CA ILE A 117 3.91 -7.09 -2.41
C ILE A 117 3.29 -5.72 -2.65
N LEU A 118 2.56 -5.53 -3.76
CA LEU A 118 1.91 -4.25 -4.03
C LEU A 118 0.90 -3.90 -2.94
N ASP A 119 0.01 -4.83 -2.57
CA ASP A 119 -0.99 -4.58 -1.53
C ASP A 119 -0.33 -4.32 -0.18
N TYR A 120 0.78 -4.98 0.14
CA TYR A 120 1.53 -4.68 1.35
C TYR A 120 2.11 -3.26 1.34
N MET A 121 2.78 -2.87 0.26
CA MET A 121 3.36 -1.55 0.09
C MET A 121 2.30 -0.45 0.19
N VAL A 122 1.17 -0.62 -0.49
CA VAL A 122 0.02 0.29 -0.45
C VAL A 122 -0.53 0.39 0.98
N ASN A 123 -0.75 -0.75 1.64
CA ASN A 123 -1.32 -0.79 2.99
C ASN A 123 -0.40 -0.15 4.04
N PHE A 124 0.90 -0.46 3.97
CA PHE A 124 1.88 0.11 4.89
C PHE A 124 2.05 1.61 4.66
N SER A 125 2.21 2.04 3.41
CA SER A 125 2.33 3.45 3.02
C SER A 125 1.17 4.30 3.52
N TYR A 126 -0.05 3.76 3.46
CA TYR A 126 -1.25 4.46 3.93
C TYR A 126 -1.22 4.77 5.43
N LEU A 127 -0.55 3.93 6.22
CA LEU A 127 -0.52 4.02 7.68
C LEU A 127 0.64 4.85 8.22
N ILE A 128 1.52 5.37 7.36
CA ILE A 128 2.63 6.23 7.75
C ILE A 128 2.07 7.57 8.25
N PRO A 129 2.34 7.96 9.52
CA PRO A 129 1.89 9.24 10.07
C PRO A 129 2.49 10.43 9.31
N GLU A 130 1.77 11.55 9.33
CA GLU A 130 2.31 12.82 8.85
C GLU A 130 3.63 13.17 9.58
N GLY A 131 4.63 13.59 8.81
CA GLY A 131 5.95 13.97 9.31
C GLY A 131 6.96 12.82 9.44
N ILE A 132 6.57 11.58 9.13
CA ILE A 132 7.49 10.46 8.95
C ILE A 132 7.71 10.24 7.45
N ASP A 133 8.96 10.11 7.04
CA ASP A 133 9.28 9.85 5.64
C ASP A 133 8.71 8.50 5.18
N ASN A 134 8.14 8.49 3.98
CA ASN A 134 7.54 7.29 3.42
C ASN A 134 8.63 6.31 2.95
N ALA A 135 8.97 5.35 3.81
CA ALA A 135 10.01 4.35 3.54
C ALA A 135 9.79 3.56 2.23
N VAL A 136 8.54 3.37 1.82
CA VAL A 136 8.17 2.70 0.56
C VAL A 136 8.56 3.57 -0.64
N VAL A 137 8.22 4.86 -0.59
CA VAL A 137 8.55 5.84 -1.63
C VAL A 137 10.06 6.06 -1.71
N LEU A 138 10.75 6.16 -0.57
CA LEU A 138 12.22 6.26 -0.52
C LEU A 138 12.92 5.04 -1.14
N ALA A 139 12.38 3.84 -0.92
CA ALA A 139 12.89 2.63 -1.54
C ALA A 139 12.69 2.63 -3.07
N LEU A 140 11.53 3.13 -3.54
CA LEU A 140 11.24 3.27 -4.97
C LEU A 140 12.08 4.36 -5.64
N GLU A 141 12.42 5.44 -4.94
CA GLU A 141 13.37 6.44 -5.44
C GLU A 141 14.78 5.85 -5.59
N SER A 142 15.21 5.00 -4.65
CA SER A 142 16.53 4.37 -4.69
C SER A 142 16.63 3.26 -5.74
N ASN A 143 15.54 2.52 -5.96
CA ASN A 143 15.46 1.43 -6.93
C ASN A 143 14.11 1.43 -7.67
N PRO A 144 13.94 2.32 -8.67
CA PRO A 144 12.69 2.45 -9.40
C PRO A 144 12.27 1.16 -10.11
N CYS A 145 10.98 0.82 -10.00
CA CYS A 145 10.41 -0.40 -10.54
C CYS A 145 9.18 -0.10 -11.41
N PRO A 146 9.34 0.02 -12.75
CA PRO A 146 8.21 0.31 -13.66
C PRO A 146 7.08 -0.73 -13.61
N LEU A 147 7.39 -1.98 -13.27
CA LEU A 147 6.39 -3.03 -13.08
C LEU A 147 5.40 -2.65 -11.97
N LEU A 148 5.85 -1.96 -10.92
CA LEU A 148 4.98 -1.50 -9.84
C LEU A 148 3.97 -0.48 -10.36
N GLY A 149 4.39 0.48 -11.19
CA GLY A 149 3.49 1.46 -11.77
C GLY A 149 2.41 0.81 -12.64
N GLN A 150 2.79 -0.13 -13.51
CA GLN A 150 1.86 -0.90 -14.33
C GLN A 150 0.85 -1.69 -13.48
N LEU A 151 1.32 -2.35 -12.42
CA LEU A 151 0.46 -3.10 -11.51
C LEU A 151 -0.48 -2.16 -10.76
N LEU A 152 -0.01 -0.99 -10.30
CA LEU A 152 -0.84 -0.01 -9.60
C LEU A 152 -1.98 0.50 -10.50
N VAL A 153 -1.68 0.88 -11.75
CA VAL A 153 -2.71 1.30 -12.71
C VAL A 153 -3.73 0.19 -12.95
N LYS A 154 -3.25 -1.06 -13.11
CA LYS A 154 -4.12 -2.21 -13.27
C LYS A 154 -5.07 -2.38 -12.09
N VAL A 155 -4.55 -2.44 -10.85
CA VAL A 155 -5.39 -2.69 -9.67
C VAL A 155 -6.32 -1.51 -9.35
N VAL A 156 -5.92 -0.27 -9.65
CA VAL A 156 -6.80 0.90 -9.51
C VAL A 156 -7.96 0.86 -10.51
N ASN A 157 -7.71 0.39 -11.73
CA ASN A 157 -8.77 0.21 -12.73
C ASN A 157 -9.72 -0.94 -12.39
N GLU A 158 -9.23 -2.00 -11.76
CA GLU A 158 -10.03 -3.15 -11.30
C GLU A 158 -10.88 -2.80 -10.06
N GLU A 159 -10.28 -2.14 -9.08
CA GLU A 159 -10.93 -1.78 -7.82
C GLU A 159 -10.27 -0.54 -7.21
N ILE A 160 -11.00 0.57 -7.21
CA ILE A 160 -10.51 1.81 -6.60
C ILE A 160 -10.55 1.71 -5.07
N SER A 161 -9.52 2.26 -4.41
CA SER A 161 -9.52 2.40 -2.96
C SER A 161 -8.76 3.65 -2.54
N ASP A 162 -9.13 4.22 -1.38
CA ASP A 162 -8.47 5.41 -0.83
C ASP A 162 -6.96 5.17 -0.66
N ARG A 163 -6.57 3.95 -0.26
CA ARG A 163 -5.17 3.55 -0.06
C ARG A 163 -4.37 3.58 -1.35
N ARG A 164 -4.89 2.98 -2.43
CA ARG A 164 -4.21 2.93 -3.74
C ARG A 164 -4.07 4.32 -4.34
N LEU A 165 -5.12 5.14 -4.22
CA LEU A 165 -5.09 6.52 -4.71
C LEU A 165 -4.14 7.40 -3.89
N LYS A 166 -4.14 7.28 -2.56
CA LYS A 166 -3.16 7.96 -1.70
C LYS A 166 -1.73 7.54 -2.05
N PHE A 167 -1.48 6.24 -2.25
CA PHE A 167 -0.16 5.76 -2.64
C PHE A 167 0.31 6.35 -3.99
N PHE A 168 -0.58 6.48 -4.97
CA PHE A 168 -0.27 7.18 -6.21
C PHE A 168 0.08 8.66 -5.96
N ILE A 169 -0.70 9.37 -5.14
CA ILE A 169 -0.41 10.78 -4.78
C ILE A 169 0.96 10.90 -4.12
N ASP A 170 1.27 10.04 -3.14
CA ASP A 170 2.55 10.04 -2.43
C ASP A 170 3.73 9.85 -3.41
N ILE A 171 3.56 9.03 -4.46
CA ILE A 171 4.58 8.84 -5.52
C ILE A 171 4.74 10.11 -6.38
N VAL A 172 3.64 10.74 -6.81
CA VAL A 172 3.70 11.92 -7.68
C VAL A 172 4.20 13.16 -6.95
N GLU A 173 3.91 13.28 -5.65
CA GLU A 173 4.43 14.35 -4.80
C GLU A 173 5.94 14.24 -4.57
N HIS A 174 6.50 13.03 -4.71
CA HIS A 174 7.93 12.77 -4.53
C HIS A 174 8.75 13.07 -5.79
N GLY A 175 8.71 14.33 -6.21
CA GLY A 175 9.56 14.87 -7.28
C GLY A 175 9.33 14.22 -8.64
N ALA A 176 10.39 13.68 -9.25
CA ALA A 176 10.35 13.09 -10.59
C ALA A 176 10.13 11.57 -10.60
N LEU A 177 9.91 10.94 -9.43
CA LEU A 177 9.80 9.49 -9.29
C LEU A 177 8.74 8.88 -10.21
N TYR A 178 7.60 9.55 -10.37
CA TYR A 178 6.53 9.07 -11.25
C TYR A 178 7.00 8.81 -12.70
N LYS A 179 8.00 9.55 -13.20
CA LYS A 179 8.56 9.36 -14.55
C LYS A 179 9.36 8.07 -14.70
N GLU A 180 9.86 7.54 -13.58
CA GLU A 180 10.64 6.31 -13.55
C GLU A 180 9.74 5.09 -13.29
N LEU A 181 8.54 5.31 -12.75
CA LEU A 181 7.60 4.23 -12.40
C LEU A 181 6.49 4.03 -13.44
N PHE A 182 6.03 5.08 -14.12
CA PHE A 182 4.90 5.02 -15.05
C PHE A 182 5.32 5.40 -16.47
N TYR A 183 4.78 4.67 -17.45
CA TYR A 183 4.81 5.14 -18.84
C TYR A 183 3.76 6.24 -19.05
N GLU A 184 3.95 7.10 -20.04
CA GLU A 184 2.99 8.17 -20.39
C GLU A 184 1.55 7.63 -20.56
N ASN A 185 1.40 6.51 -21.28
CA ASN A 185 0.11 5.85 -21.46
C ASN A 185 -0.51 5.35 -20.14
N ASP A 186 0.31 4.95 -19.16
CA ASP A 186 -0.18 4.50 -17.85
C ASP A 186 -0.85 5.66 -17.11
N LEU A 187 -0.24 6.85 -17.17
CA LEU A 187 -0.74 8.07 -16.53
C LEU A 187 -2.01 8.60 -17.24
N ASP A 188 -2.06 8.51 -18.57
CA ASP A 188 -3.27 8.83 -19.34
C ASP A 188 -4.43 7.90 -18.97
N VAL A 189 -4.18 6.58 -18.92
CA VAL A 189 -5.18 5.60 -18.48
C VAL A 189 -5.64 5.89 -17.06
N LEU A 190 -4.71 6.16 -16.15
CA LEU A 190 -5.03 6.47 -14.76
C LEU A 190 -5.91 7.72 -14.67
N SER A 191 -5.63 8.77 -15.46
CA SER A 191 -6.43 10.00 -15.52
C SER A 191 -7.88 9.73 -15.90
N HIS A 192 -8.12 8.85 -16.87
CA HIS A 192 -9.47 8.45 -17.28
C HIS A 192 -10.18 7.61 -16.22
N VAL A 193 -9.44 6.70 -15.57
CA VAL A 193 -9.97 5.85 -14.50
C VAL A 193 -10.42 6.72 -13.32
N VAL A 194 -9.59 7.63 -12.84
CA VAL A 194 -9.96 8.50 -11.71
C VAL A 194 -11.05 9.51 -12.08
N ALA A 195 -11.09 10.00 -13.33
CA ALA A 195 -12.17 10.87 -13.80
C ALA A 195 -13.51 10.15 -13.88
N ARG A 196 -13.53 8.90 -14.38
CA ARG A 196 -14.71 8.03 -14.36
C ARG A 196 -15.22 7.85 -12.94
N GLU A 197 -14.31 7.57 -12.01
CA GLU A 197 -14.69 7.21 -10.64
C GLU A 197 -15.08 8.43 -9.79
N LEU A 198 -14.53 9.60 -10.08
CA LEU A 198 -14.97 10.88 -9.51
C LEU A 198 -16.48 11.13 -9.73
N GLY A 199 -16.96 10.79 -10.94
CA GLY A 199 -18.36 10.97 -11.34
C GLY A 199 -19.30 9.84 -10.90
N ASN A 200 -18.79 8.61 -10.78
CA ASN A 200 -19.61 7.42 -10.53
C ASN A 200 -19.64 6.96 -9.07
N SER A 201 -18.61 7.26 -8.27
CA SER A 201 -18.53 6.76 -6.90
C SER A 201 -19.54 7.47 -6.00
N GLU A 202 -20.26 6.71 -5.17
CA GLU A 202 -21.12 7.27 -4.12
C GLU A 202 -20.32 7.59 -2.83
N VAL A 203 -19.05 7.15 -2.75
CA VAL A 203 -18.21 7.31 -1.57
C VAL A 203 -17.47 8.64 -1.61
N VAL A 204 -17.88 9.57 -0.75
CA VAL A 204 -17.31 10.94 -0.66
C VAL A 204 -15.79 10.94 -0.54
N GLN A 205 -15.22 10.05 0.28
CA GLN A 205 -13.77 9.94 0.46
C GLN A 205 -13.06 9.53 -0.83
N ILE A 206 -13.62 8.57 -1.58
CA ILE A 206 -13.06 8.15 -2.88
C ILE A 206 -13.15 9.28 -3.89
N ARG A 207 -14.29 9.99 -3.98
CA ARG A 207 -14.43 11.16 -4.86
C ARG A 207 -13.43 12.25 -4.53
N SER A 208 -13.25 12.59 -3.25
CA SER A 208 -12.25 13.56 -2.80
C SER A 208 -10.85 13.14 -3.23
N ARG A 209 -10.48 11.88 -3.01
CA ARG A 209 -9.17 11.37 -3.37
C ARG A 209 -8.96 11.30 -4.88
N CYS A 210 -9.99 10.96 -5.66
CA CYS A 210 -9.94 11.03 -7.12
C CYS A 210 -9.67 12.46 -7.60
N MET A 211 -10.32 13.46 -6.99
CA MET A 211 -10.10 14.86 -7.31
C MET A 211 -8.66 15.30 -7.04
N GLU A 212 -8.07 14.85 -5.92
CA GLU A 212 -6.65 15.07 -5.62
C GLU A 212 -5.73 14.41 -6.66
N CYS A 213 -5.99 13.15 -7.04
CA CYS A 213 -5.24 12.47 -8.10
C CYS A 213 -5.32 13.23 -9.44
N ILE A 214 -6.51 13.71 -9.82
CA ILE A 214 -6.69 14.49 -11.06
C ILE A 214 -5.92 15.81 -10.99
N ALA A 215 -5.91 16.49 -9.84
CA ALA A 215 -5.15 17.70 -9.66
C ALA A 215 -3.65 17.44 -9.91
N ARG A 216 -3.10 16.37 -9.33
CA ARG A 216 -1.71 15.96 -9.54
C ARG A 216 -1.41 15.58 -10.99
N LEU A 217 -2.27 14.77 -11.62
CA LEU A 217 -2.13 14.37 -13.02
C LEU A 217 -2.19 15.58 -13.97
N ALA A 218 -3.09 16.55 -13.71
CA ALA A 218 -3.19 17.77 -14.50
C ALA A 218 -1.94 18.66 -14.37
N GLU A 219 -1.33 18.73 -13.18
CA GLU A 219 -0.07 19.47 -12.95
C GLU A 219 1.08 18.93 -13.81
N ILE A 220 1.09 17.62 -14.10
CA ILE A 220 2.09 16.95 -14.92
C ILE A 220 1.66 16.76 -16.38
N GLY A 221 0.52 17.30 -16.79
CA GLY A 221 0.06 17.35 -18.18
C GLY A 221 -0.85 16.21 -18.64
N HIS A 222 -1.22 15.28 -17.75
CA HIS A 222 -2.12 14.17 -18.06
C HIS A 222 -3.58 14.57 -17.79
N CYS A 223 -4.15 15.33 -18.72
CA CYS A 223 -5.55 15.72 -18.70
C CYS A 223 -6.10 15.94 -20.11
N ASP A 224 -7.38 15.62 -20.28
CA ASP A 224 -8.09 15.83 -21.53
C ASP A 224 -9.50 16.43 -21.29
N ARG A 225 -10.33 16.47 -22.34
CA ARG A 225 -11.69 16.96 -22.26
C ARG A 225 -12.58 16.14 -21.31
N MET A 226 -12.40 14.82 -21.24
CA MET A 226 -13.17 13.96 -20.34
C MET A 226 -12.82 14.27 -18.88
N VAL A 227 -11.52 14.41 -18.59
CA VAL A 227 -11.05 14.79 -17.25
C VAL A 227 -11.63 16.14 -16.84
N ARG A 228 -11.62 17.11 -17.76
CA ARG A 228 -12.23 18.43 -17.52
C ARG A 228 -13.71 18.33 -17.17
N GLU A 229 -14.49 17.62 -17.97
CA GLU A 229 -15.94 17.44 -17.76
C GLU A 229 -16.22 16.77 -16.40
N ALA A 230 -15.39 15.81 -15.97
CA ALA A 230 -15.52 15.20 -14.65
C ALA A 230 -15.27 16.22 -13.52
N VAL A 231 -14.23 17.06 -13.64
CA VAL A 231 -13.91 18.10 -12.65
C VAL A 231 -14.97 19.20 -12.59
N GLU A 232 -15.56 19.60 -13.71
CA GLU A 232 -16.65 20.60 -13.74
C GLU A 232 -17.87 20.15 -12.91
N ASN A 233 -18.12 18.85 -12.84
CA ASN A 233 -19.21 18.25 -12.07
C ASN A 233 -18.85 17.93 -10.62
N PHE A 234 -17.61 18.20 -10.18
CA PHE A 234 -17.21 18.02 -8.80
C PHE A 234 -17.81 19.10 -7.89
N ASP A 235 -18.32 18.70 -6.73
CA ASP A 235 -19.14 19.55 -5.86
C ASP A 235 -18.70 19.58 -4.38
N LEU A 236 -17.61 18.90 -4.03
CA LEU A 236 -17.16 18.78 -2.63
C LEU A 236 -16.19 19.88 -2.19
N ASP A 237 -15.31 20.35 -3.09
CA ASP A 237 -14.32 21.39 -2.81
C ASP A 237 -14.19 22.35 -4.01
N GLU A 238 -14.76 23.54 -3.86
CA GLU A 238 -14.79 24.59 -4.88
C GLU A 238 -13.40 25.16 -5.19
N GLU A 239 -12.55 25.27 -4.17
CA GLU A 239 -11.21 25.85 -4.32
C GLU A 239 -10.32 24.88 -5.12
N LEU A 240 -10.29 23.61 -4.71
CA LEU A 240 -9.56 22.57 -5.43
C LEU A 240 -10.08 22.43 -6.86
N ARG A 241 -11.40 22.42 -7.06
CA ARG A 241 -12.02 22.39 -8.39
C ARG A 241 -11.54 23.54 -9.27
N SER A 242 -11.66 24.77 -8.77
CA SER A 242 -11.30 25.97 -9.53
C SER A 242 -9.82 26.01 -9.90
N ARG A 243 -8.94 25.61 -8.96
CA ARG A 243 -7.49 25.52 -9.21
C ARG A 243 -7.18 24.46 -10.26
N THR A 244 -7.76 23.28 -10.16
CA THR A 244 -7.53 22.19 -11.10
C THR A 244 -8.04 22.52 -12.50
N LEU A 245 -9.23 23.13 -12.62
CA LEU A 245 -9.74 23.61 -13.91
C LEU A 245 -8.81 24.66 -14.54
N ALA A 246 -8.25 25.56 -13.75
CA ALA A 246 -7.29 26.55 -14.24
C ALA A 246 -6.01 25.90 -14.78
N VAL A 247 -5.56 24.79 -14.19
CA VAL A 247 -4.41 24.01 -14.69
C VAL A 247 -4.78 23.26 -15.97
N ILE A 248 -5.92 22.56 -15.99
CA ILE A 248 -6.38 21.80 -17.17
C ILE A 248 -6.55 22.73 -18.38
N ASN A 249 -7.13 23.92 -18.18
CA ASN A 249 -7.35 24.90 -19.25
C ASN A 249 -6.07 25.52 -19.82
N ARG A 250 -4.92 25.36 -19.15
CA ARG A 250 -3.62 25.75 -19.73
C ARG A 250 -3.06 24.69 -20.68
N HIS A 251 -3.46 23.43 -20.49
CA HIS A 251 -3.02 22.30 -21.29
C HIS A 251 -3.96 22.00 -22.45
N LEU A 252 -5.25 22.36 -22.32
CA LEU A 252 -6.24 22.23 -23.39
C LEU A 252 -6.24 23.48 -24.30
N PRO A 253 -6.20 23.31 -25.63
CA PRO A 253 -6.30 24.39 -26.60
C PRO A 253 -7.72 25.00 -26.71
#